data_AF-A0A0A8UK62-F1
#
_entry.id   AF-A0A0A8UK62-F1
#
_cell.length_a   1.000
_cell.length_b   1.000
_cell.length_c   1.000
_cell.angle_alpha   90.00
_cell.angle_beta   90.00
_cell.angle_gamma   90.00
#
_symmetry.space_group_name_H-M   'P 1'
#
loop_
_entity.id
_entity.type
_entity.pdbx_description
1 polymer ?
#
loop_
_entity_poly.entity_id
_entity_poly.type
_entity_poly.pdbx_seq_one_letter_code
_entity_poly.pdbx_strand_id
1 'polypeptide(L)'
;MPNFSTFSIYEKEMRTFIDKVVATTSLDKEKLTTWFYSEGIMQFRGGQAADYYPYVNENLSQFSHRPLISKQHTMGQILTGFMTLKNTFIKQFANDQPELQNKLEELFILNFYNAMENHLPFLVIQSQVSSELNAYQDKNGPLEPAKALELSIKLFGEKNTKVPNLEEDFKNQITLMKEFLEHLKQGISDQKFFQPASNTVAKTITPTFTPQQ
;
A
#
# COMPACT_ATOMS: atom_id res chain seq x y z
N MET A 1 15.91 -9.21 4.51
CA MET A 1 14.65 -8.50 4.19
C MET A 1 13.80 -8.44 5.44
N PRO A 2 12.97 -7.40 5.61
CA PRO A 2 11.91 -7.37 6.63
C PRO A 2 11.08 -8.67 6.60
N ASN A 3 10.68 -9.17 7.76
CA ASN A 3 9.69 -10.23 7.87
C ASN A 3 8.60 -9.74 8.81
N PHE A 4 7.45 -9.40 8.25
CA PHE A 4 6.32 -8.82 8.95
C PHE A 4 5.46 -9.93 9.54
N SER A 5 4.84 -9.70 10.69
CA SER A 5 3.99 -10.72 11.32
C SER A 5 2.56 -10.75 10.77
N THR A 6 2.15 -9.73 10.00
CA THR A 6 0.80 -9.56 9.48
C THR A 6 0.79 -8.92 8.09
N PHE A 7 -0.14 -9.35 7.23
CA PHE A 7 -0.41 -8.76 5.92
C PHE A 7 -1.46 -7.64 6.01
N SER A 8 -1.24 -6.65 6.88
CA SER A 8 -2.18 -5.54 7.10
C SER A 8 -3.55 -6.05 7.59
N ILE A 9 -4.60 -5.25 7.44
CA ILE A 9 -5.98 -5.65 7.72
C ILE A 9 -6.43 -6.88 6.92
N TYR A 10 -5.75 -7.22 5.82
CA TYR A 10 -6.06 -8.34 4.93
C TYR A 10 -5.39 -9.66 5.34
N GLU A 11 -4.94 -9.77 6.58
CA GLU A 11 -4.21 -10.93 7.10
C GLU A 11 -4.95 -12.25 6.86
N LYS A 12 -6.25 -12.28 7.16
CA LYS A 12 -7.07 -13.47 7.02
C LYS A 12 -7.24 -13.88 5.56
N GLU A 13 -7.50 -12.91 4.69
CA GLU A 13 -7.65 -13.08 3.25
C GLU A 13 -6.34 -13.55 2.61
N MET A 14 -5.20 -13.03 3.07
CA MET A 14 -3.89 -13.42 2.58
C MET A 14 -3.54 -14.86 2.98
N ARG A 15 -3.79 -15.27 4.23
CA ARG A 15 -3.64 -16.67 4.62
C ARG A 15 -4.52 -17.60 3.79
N THR A 16 -5.78 -17.22 3.62
CA THR A 16 -6.74 -17.97 2.80
C THR A 16 -6.28 -18.05 1.34
N PHE A 17 -5.68 -16.99 0.80
CA PHE A 17 -5.12 -16.96 -0.54
C PHE A 17 -3.98 -17.98 -0.68
N ILE A 18 -3.00 -17.92 0.23
CA ILE A 18 -1.84 -18.83 0.24
C ILE A 18 -2.31 -20.28 0.31
N ASP A 19 -3.25 -20.59 1.21
CA ASP A 19 -3.78 -21.94 1.37
C ASP A 19 -4.47 -22.44 0.09
N LYS A 20 -5.24 -21.60 -0.60
CA LYS A 20 -5.87 -21.94 -1.89
C LYS A 20 -4.84 -22.16 -3.00
N VAL A 21 -3.79 -21.35 -3.07
CA VAL A 21 -2.70 -21.51 -4.04
C VAL A 21 -2.00 -22.85 -3.82
N VAL A 22 -1.63 -23.16 -2.58
CA VAL A 22 -0.95 -24.43 -2.24
C VAL A 22 -1.85 -25.64 -2.50
N ALA A 23 -3.15 -25.53 -2.22
CA ALA A 23 -4.10 -26.63 -2.46
C ALA A 23 -4.30 -26.94 -3.95
N THR A 24 -4.01 -25.99 -4.85
CA THR A 24 -4.33 -26.11 -6.27
C THR A 24 -3.10 -26.03 -7.19
N THR A 25 -1.91 -25.79 -6.66
CA THR A 25 -0.66 -25.69 -7.42
C THR A 25 0.44 -26.51 -6.74
N SER A 26 1.60 -26.62 -7.38
CA SER A 26 2.81 -27.22 -6.79
C SER A 26 3.68 -26.22 -6.02
N LEU A 27 3.21 -24.99 -5.82
CA LEU A 27 3.96 -23.95 -5.14
C LEU A 27 4.07 -24.25 -3.63
N ASP A 28 5.27 -24.03 -3.10
CA ASP A 28 5.58 -24.30 -1.70
C ASP A 28 4.99 -23.25 -0.75
N LYS A 29 4.33 -23.72 0.32
CA LYS A 29 3.64 -22.87 1.28
C LYS A 29 4.59 -21.94 2.04
N GLU A 30 5.75 -22.44 2.44
CA GLU A 30 6.72 -21.67 3.21
C GLU A 30 7.28 -20.53 2.35
N LYS A 31 7.73 -20.82 1.13
CA LYS A 31 8.20 -19.81 0.17
C LYS A 31 7.16 -18.75 -0.13
N LEU A 32 5.90 -19.13 -0.35
CA LEU A 32 4.81 -18.19 -0.56
C LEU A 32 4.62 -17.28 0.66
N THR A 33 4.53 -17.88 1.85
CA THR A 33 4.33 -17.15 3.11
C THR A 33 5.49 -16.19 3.36
N THR A 34 6.74 -16.66 3.27
CA THR A 34 7.91 -15.79 3.44
C THR A 34 7.90 -14.65 2.44
N TRP A 35 7.57 -14.90 1.17
CA TRP A 35 7.53 -13.84 0.16
C TRP A 35 6.43 -12.82 0.42
N PHE A 36 5.19 -13.24 0.69
CA PHE A 36 4.09 -12.32 0.97
C PHE A 36 4.36 -11.42 2.19
N TYR A 37 4.93 -11.98 3.24
CA TYR A 37 5.22 -11.28 4.50
C TYR A 37 6.60 -10.60 4.51
N SER A 38 7.26 -10.49 3.36
CA SER A 38 8.49 -9.70 3.20
C SER A 38 8.38 -8.77 1.98
N GLU A 39 8.71 -9.25 0.79
CA GLU A 39 8.66 -8.49 -0.45
C GLU A 39 7.22 -8.14 -0.84
N GLY A 40 6.28 -9.07 -0.69
CA GLY A 40 4.88 -8.88 -1.10
C GLY A 40 4.25 -7.68 -0.41
N ILE A 41 4.39 -7.54 0.91
CA ILE A 41 3.82 -6.40 1.63
C ILE A 41 4.52 -5.08 1.28
N MET A 42 5.81 -5.12 0.94
CA MET A 42 6.53 -3.95 0.43
C MET A 42 5.99 -3.53 -0.94
N GLN A 43 5.75 -4.48 -1.86
CA GLN A 43 5.14 -4.23 -3.16
C GLN A 43 3.72 -3.67 -3.02
N PHE A 44 2.94 -4.23 -2.10
CA PHE A 44 1.60 -3.75 -1.79
C PHE A 44 1.61 -2.30 -1.30
N ARG A 45 2.44 -1.98 -0.30
CA ARG A 45 2.55 -0.60 0.24
C ARG A 45 3.13 0.38 -0.78
N GLY A 46 4.13 -0.03 -1.55
CA GLY A 46 4.69 0.77 -2.64
C GLY A 46 3.63 1.14 -3.69
N GLY A 47 2.80 0.18 -4.10
CA GLY A 47 1.68 0.42 -5.00
C GLY A 47 0.65 1.39 -4.41
N GLN A 48 0.30 1.28 -3.13
CA GLN A 48 -0.61 2.22 -2.47
C GLN A 48 -0.08 3.67 -2.42
N ALA A 49 1.24 3.82 -2.30
CA ALA A 49 1.90 5.12 -2.20
C ALA A 49 2.13 5.80 -3.55
N ALA A 50 2.10 5.04 -4.66
CA ALA A 50 2.48 5.50 -6.00
C ALA A 50 1.70 6.75 -6.44
N ASP A 51 0.39 6.77 -6.20
CA ASP A 51 -0.49 7.90 -6.59
C ASP A 51 -0.60 8.96 -5.48
N TYR A 52 -0.22 8.64 -4.25
CA TYR A 52 -0.39 9.52 -3.09
C TYR A 52 0.51 10.74 -3.16
N TYR A 53 1.82 10.55 -3.32
CA TYR A 53 2.78 11.65 -3.32
C TYR A 53 2.58 12.62 -4.49
N PRO A 54 2.33 12.16 -5.73
CA PRO A 54 1.93 13.04 -6.81
C PRO A 54 0.69 13.86 -6.47
N TYR A 55 -0.35 13.23 -5.91
CA TYR A 55 -1.59 13.91 -5.53
C TYR A 55 -1.35 14.98 -4.44
N VAL A 56 -0.52 14.67 -3.44
CA VAL A 56 -0.11 15.65 -2.42
C VAL A 56 0.64 16.83 -3.04
N ASN A 57 1.62 16.57 -3.90
CA ASN A 57 2.44 17.61 -4.51
C ASN A 57 1.62 18.52 -5.42
N GLU A 58 0.67 17.96 -6.18
CA GLU A 58 -0.26 18.73 -6.99
C GLU A 58 -1.10 19.68 -6.13
N ASN A 59 -1.67 19.19 -5.03
CA ASN A 59 -2.50 20.00 -4.14
C ASN A 59 -1.68 21.09 -3.42
N LEU A 60 -0.46 20.78 -2.98
CA LEU A 60 0.44 21.77 -2.41
C LEU A 60 0.79 22.86 -3.43
N SER A 61 1.00 22.50 -4.70
CA SER A 61 1.32 23.45 -5.75
C SER A 61 0.13 24.33 -6.16
N GLN A 62 -1.09 23.79 -6.19
CA GLN A 62 -2.27 24.49 -6.70
C GLN A 62 -3.04 25.23 -5.58
N PHE A 63 -3.13 24.63 -4.40
CA PHE A 63 -4.00 25.08 -3.32
C PHE A 63 -3.23 25.42 -2.03
N SER A 64 -1.91 25.20 -1.99
CA SER A 64 -1.07 25.44 -0.81
C SER A 64 -1.47 24.67 0.45
N HIS A 65 -2.20 23.57 0.29
CA HIS A 65 -2.56 22.64 1.37
C HIS A 65 -2.54 21.21 0.85
N ARG A 66 -2.45 20.22 1.74
CA ARG A 66 -2.54 18.80 1.41
C ARG A 66 -4.01 18.39 1.20
N PRO A 67 -4.28 17.32 0.43
CA PRO A 67 -5.65 16.91 0.13
C PRO A 67 -6.34 16.30 1.34
N LEU A 68 -7.67 16.46 1.39
CA LEU A 68 -8.54 15.61 2.18
C LEU A 68 -8.72 14.27 1.46
N ILE A 69 -8.48 13.17 2.17
CA ILE A 69 -8.52 11.83 1.60
C ILE A 69 -9.91 11.23 1.81
N SER A 70 -10.61 11.01 0.69
CA SER A 70 -11.90 10.32 0.68
C SER A 70 -11.73 8.81 0.78
N LYS A 71 -12.79 8.12 1.20
CA LYS A 71 -12.85 6.64 1.16
C LYS A 71 -12.55 6.11 -0.24
N GLN A 72 -13.08 6.74 -1.29
CA GLN A 72 -12.88 6.34 -2.69
C GLN A 72 -11.41 6.47 -3.10
N HIS A 73 -10.72 7.53 -2.66
CA HIS A 73 -9.29 7.67 -2.90
C HIS A 73 -8.51 6.53 -2.23
N THR A 74 -8.81 6.24 -0.96
CA THR A 74 -8.19 5.12 -0.23
C THR A 74 -8.46 3.76 -0.91
N MET A 75 -9.69 3.52 -1.38
CA MET A 75 -10.02 2.33 -2.16
C MET A 75 -9.19 2.22 -3.45
N GLY A 76 -9.00 3.34 -4.16
CA GLY A 76 -8.15 3.41 -5.34
C GLY A 76 -6.69 3.06 -5.04
N GLN A 77 -6.13 3.62 -3.98
CA GLN A 77 -4.77 3.30 -3.52
C GLN A 77 -4.62 1.81 -3.20
N ILE A 78 -5.59 1.24 -2.50
CA ILE A 78 -5.62 -0.20 -2.17
C ILE A 78 -5.66 -1.04 -3.44
N LEU A 79 -6.51 -0.69 -4.42
CA LEU A 79 -6.56 -1.37 -5.71
C LEU A 79 -5.20 -1.32 -6.42
N THR A 80 -4.55 -0.15 -6.50
CA THR A 80 -3.21 -0.02 -7.07
C THR A 80 -2.20 -0.89 -6.32
N GLY A 81 -2.26 -0.94 -5.00
CA GLY A 81 -1.46 -1.82 -4.15
C GLY A 81 -1.62 -3.29 -4.50
N PHE A 82 -2.87 -3.78 -4.58
CA PHE A 82 -3.14 -5.18 -4.91
C PHE A 82 -2.77 -5.54 -6.35
N MET A 83 -2.97 -4.63 -7.32
CA MET A 83 -2.54 -4.84 -8.70
C MET A 83 -1.02 -4.94 -8.80
N THR A 84 -0.29 -4.11 -8.06
CA THR A 84 1.17 -4.17 -7.96
C THR A 84 1.62 -5.50 -7.35
N LEU A 85 1.02 -5.90 -6.23
CA LEU A 85 1.26 -7.17 -5.57
C LEU A 85 1.04 -8.35 -6.52
N LYS A 86 -0.11 -8.38 -7.22
CA LYS A 86 -0.48 -9.43 -8.17
C LYS A 86 0.58 -9.58 -9.26
N ASN A 87 0.93 -8.48 -9.90
CA ASN A 87 1.86 -8.49 -11.04
C ASN A 87 3.25 -8.98 -10.59
N THR A 88 3.75 -8.52 -9.44
CA THR A 88 5.05 -8.97 -8.92
C THR A 88 5.00 -10.42 -8.44
N PHE A 89 3.89 -10.85 -7.84
CA PHE A 89 3.66 -12.25 -7.44
C PHE A 89 3.71 -13.20 -8.63
N ILE A 90 2.99 -12.90 -9.71
CA ILE A 90 3.00 -13.70 -10.94
C ILE A 90 4.39 -13.74 -11.55
N LYS A 91 5.05 -12.59 -11.65
CA LYS A 91 6.44 -12.52 -12.14
C LYS A 91 7.39 -13.35 -11.29
N GLN A 92 7.18 -13.43 -9.98
CA GLN A 92 8.05 -14.19 -9.08
C GLN A 92 7.83 -15.71 -9.20
N PHE A 93 6.59 -16.16 -9.34
CA PHE A 93 6.24 -17.59 -9.21
C PHE A 93 5.77 -18.26 -10.51
N ALA A 94 5.51 -17.51 -11.57
CA ALA A 94 4.92 -18.01 -12.81
C ALA A 94 5.40 -17.31 -14.10
N ASN A 95 6.52 -16.58 -14.09
CA ASN A 95 7.02 -15.77 -15.22
C ASN A 95 6.99 -16.47 -16.58
N ASP A 96 7.35 -17.76 -16.61
CA ASP A 96 7.49 -18.55 -17.84
C ASP A 96 6.54 -19.76 -17.86
N GLN A 97 5.44 -19.71 -17.10
CA GLN A 97 4.45 -20.78 -16.99
C GLN A 97 3.04 -20.25 -17.25
N PRO A 98 2.60 -20.13 -18.51
CA PRO A 98 1.34 -19.46 -18.88
C PRO A 98 0.10 -20.06 -18.18
N GLU A 99 0.02 -21.38 -18.07
CA GLU A 99 -1.10 -22.04 -17.38
C GLU A 99 -1.12 -21.73 -15.89
N LEU A 100 0.05 -21.71 -15.23
CA LEU A 100 0.17 -21.34 -13.83
C LEU A 100 -0.16 -19.86 -13.63
N GLN A 101 0.30 -18.98 -14.53
CA GLN A 101 -0.02 -17.56 -14.50
C GLN A 101 -1.53 -17.34 -14.53
N ASN A 102 -2.25 -17.91 -15.50
CA ASN A 102 -3.70 -17.77 -15.61
C ASN A 102 -4.41 -18.23 -14.32
N LYS A 103 -3.98 -19.37 -13.77
CA LYS A 103 -4.53 -19.91 -12.53
C LYS A 103 -4.29 -19.00 -11.32
N LEU A 104 -3.09 -18.45 -11.19
CA LEU A 104 -2.75 -17.52 -10.10
C LEU A 104 -3.51 -16.20 -10.24
N GLU A 105 -3.71 -15.70 -11.46
CA GLU A 105 -4.53 -14.50 -11.72
C GLU A 105 -5.97 -14.69 -11.29
N GLU A 106 -6.60 -15.80 -11.69
CA GLU A 106 -7.98 -16.13 -11.31
C GLU A 106 -8.14 -16.21 -9.79
N LEU A 107 -7.24 -16.94 -9.11
CA LEU A 107 -7.25 -17.07 -7.65
C LEU A 107 -7.11 -15.71 -6.96
N PHE A 108 -6.26 -14.82 -7.50
CA PHE A 108 -6.02 -13.51 -6.93
C PHE A 108 -7.26 -12.63 -7.07
N ILE A 109 -7.87 -12.57 -8.25
CA ILE A 109 -9.08 -11.77 -8.52
C ILE A 109 -10.22 -12.19 -7.60
N LEU A 110 -10.46 -13.50 -7.44
CA LEU A 110 -11.53 -14.03 -6.60
C LEU A 110 -11.36 -13.68 -5.11
N ASN A 111 -10.12 -13.61 -4.62
CA ASN A 111 -9.86 -13.23 -3.23
C ASN A 111 -9.84 -11.72 -3.01
N PHE A 112 -9.34 -10.95 -3.98
CA PHE A 112 -9.12 -9.51 -3.85
C PHE A 112 -10.42 -8.70 -3.73
N TYR A 113 -11.44 -8.99 -4.55
CA TYR A 113 -12.72 -8.27 -4.47
C TYR A 113 -13.38 -8.42 -3.10
N ASN A 114 -13.43 -9.65 -2.59
CA ASN A 114 -14.00 -9.93 -1.27
C ASN A 114 -13.20 -9.23 -0.15
N ALA A 115 -11.87 -9.17 -0.27
CA ALA A 115 -11.02 -8.51 0.71
C ALA A 115 -11.34 -7.02 0.84
N MET A 116 -11.52 -6.30 -0.27
CA MET A 116 -11.84 -4.87 -0.19
C MET A 116 -13.21 -4.60 0.44
N GLU A 117 -14.22 -5.40 0.09
CA GLU A 117 -15.58 -5.23 0.61
C GLU A 117 -15.66 -5.48 2.11
N ASN A 118 -15.00 -6.53 2.61
CA ASN A 118 -14.99 -6.89 4.04
C ASN A 118 -14.46 -5.77 4.93
N HIS A 119 -13.48 -5.01 4.45
CA HIS A 119 -12.80 -3.98 5.23
C HIS A 119 -13.26 -2.55 4.92
N LEU A 120 -14.33 -2.36 4.13
CA LEU A 120 -14.87 -1.02 3.80
C LEU A 120 -15.04 -0.09 5.02
N PRO A 121 -15.56 -0.55 6.18
CA PRO A 121 -15.65 0.30 7.36
C PRO A 121 -14.30 0.79 7.86
N PHE A 122 -13.26 -0.06 7.81
CA PHE A 122 -11.91 0.32 8.20
C PHE A 122 -11.27 1.28 7.20
N LEU A 123 -11.60 1.18 5.91
CA LEU A 123 -11.08 2.11 4.90
C LEU A 123 -11.54 3.55 5.13
N VAL A 124 -12.75 3.75 5.68
CA VAL A 124 -13.22 5.08 6.10
C VAL A 124 -12.34 5.64 7.21
N ILE A 125 -11.94 4.81 8.17
CA ILE A 125 -11.05 5.20 9.27
C ILE A 125 -9.66 5.56 8.71
N GLN A 126 -9.12 4.75 7.79
CA GLN A 126 -7.84 5.05 7.14
C GLN A 126 -7.87 6.39 6.39
N SER A 127 -8.95 6.70 5.68
CA SER A 127 -9.09 7.96 4.94
C SER A 127 -9.18 9.17 5.89
N GLN A 128 -9.88 9.02 7.02
CA GLN A 128 -9.93 10.04 8.08
C GLN A 128 -8.54 10.27 8.70
N VAL A 129 -7.83 9.20 9.08
CA VAL A 129 -6.47 9.32 9.65
C VAL A 129 -5.52 10.01 8.68
N SER A 130 -5.60 9.67 7.39
CA SER A 130 -4.77 10.31 6.36
C SER A 130 -5.07 11.80 6.22
N SER A 131 -6.35 12.18 6.29
CA SER A 131 -6.77 13.59 6.27
C SER A 131 -6.33 14.35 7.52
N GLU A 132 -6.44 13.73 8.70
CA GLU A 132 -6.00 14.31 9.97
C GLU A 132 -4.47 14.50 10.01
N LEU A 133 -3.70 13.54 9.46
CA LEU A 133 -2.26 13.68 9.28
C LEU A 133 -1.92 14.85 8.36
N ASN A 134 -2.61 14.96 7.22
CA ASN A 134 -2.41 16.05 6.26
C ASN A 134 -2.69 17.41 6.89
N ALA A 135 -3.83 17.56 7.57
CA ALA A 135 -4.17 18.79 8.28
C ALA A 135 -3.14 19.15 9.36
N TYR A 136 -2.60 18.15 10.06
CA TYR A 136 -1.51 18.37 11.01
C TYR A 136 -0.26 18.89 10.33
N GLN A 137 0.16 18.30 9.21
CA GLN A 137 1.36 18.72 8.47
C GLN A 137 1.22 20.10 7.81
N ASP A 138 0.01 20.47 7.38
CA ASP A 138 -0.25 21.81 6.87
C ASP A 138 -0.13 22.86 7.98
N LYS A 139 -0.57 22.54 9.21
CA LYS A 139 -0.49 23.44 10.36
C LYS A 139 0.90 23.52 11.00
N ASN A 140 1.63 22.40 11.06
CA ASN A 140 2.86 22.26 11.85
C ASN A 140 4.13 22.06 11.01
N GLY A 141 3.99 22.01 9.69
CA GLY A 141 5.09 21.72 8.77
C GLY A 141 5.24 20.25 8.40
N PRO A 142 6.08 19.93 7.41
CA PRO A 142 6.33 18.56 6.98
C PRO A 142 6.93 17.73 8.12
N LEU A 143 6.55 16.45 8.18
CA LEU A 143 7.09 15.48 9.12
C LEU A 143 8.01 14.51 8.40
N GLU A 144 9.12 14.16 9.04
CA GLU A 144 9.95 13.03 8.64
C GLU A 144 9.14 11.72 8.67
N PRO A 145 9.43 10.73 7.81
CA PRO A 145 8.63 9.51 7.68
C PRO A 145 8.36 8.78 9.01
N ALA A 146 9.37 8.64 9.88
CA ALA A 146 9.20 8.00 11.18
C ALA A 146 8.26 8.80 12.10
N LYS A 147 8.29 10.14 12.05
CA LYS A 147 7.41 11.01 12.84
C LYS A 147 5.99 11.03 12.30
N ALA A 148 5.83 11.02 10.98
CA ALA A 148 4.52 10.85 10.35
C ALA A 148 3.89 9.51 10.78
N LEU A 149 4.67 8.42 10.74
CA LEU A 149 4.19 7.09 11.13
C LEU A 149 3.85 6.99 12.63
N GLU A 150 4.68 7.56 13.51
CA GLU A 150 4.39 7.67 14.95
C GLU A 150 3.06 8.39 15.21
N LEU A 151 2.80 9.50 14.51
CA LEU A 151 1.55 10.24 14.63
C LEU A 151 0.37 9.42 14.08
N SER A 152 0.50 8.78 12.92
CA SER A 152 -0.55 7.92 12.37
C SER A 152 -0.90 6.78 13.33
N ILE A 153 0.08 6.12 13.96
CA ILE A 153 -0.16 5.06 14.97
C ILE A 153 -1.02 5.62 16.12
N LYS A 154 -0.68 6.82 16.60
CA LYS A 154 -1.46 7.48 17.66
C LYS A 154 -2.90 7.74 17.22
N LEU A 155 -3.12 8.29 16.02
CA LEU A 155 -4.45 8.58 15.48
C LEU A 155 -5.29 7.30 15.31
N PHE A 156 -4.70 6.20 14.84
CA PHE A 156 -5.39 4.90 14.82
C PHE A 156 -5.72 4.41 16.24
N GLY A 157 -4.81 4.54 17.20
CA GLY A 157 -5.04 4.16 18.59
C GLY A 157 -6.21 4.93 19.24
N GLU A 158 -6.35 6.22 18.93
CA GLU A 158 -7.47 7.05 19.40
C GLU A 158 -8.83 6.68 18.78
N LYS A 159 -8.82 6.12 17.56
CA LYS A 159 -10.04 5.64 16.89
C LYS A 159 -10.42 4.21 17.29
N ASN A 160 -9.44 3.36 17.61
CA ASN A 160 -9.67 1.97 18.04
C ASN A 160 -10.64 1.87 19.23
N THR A 161 -10.48 2.74 20.22
CA THR A 161 -11.33 2.77 21.43
C THR A 161 -12.79 3.12 21.16
N LYS A 162 -13.12 3.59 19.94
CA LYS A 162 -14.45 4.06 19.56
C LYS A 162 -15.21 3.08 18.64
N VAL A 163 -14.54 2.05 18.10
CA VAL A 163 -15.11 1.16 17.07
C VAL A 163 -14.73 -0.30 17.34
N PRO A 164 -15.33 -0.93 18.37
CA PRO A 164 -14.92 -2.27 18.85
C PRO A 164 -15.13 -3.39 17.82
N ASN A 165 -16.05 -3.21 16.86
CA ASN A 165 -16.30 -4.18 15.80
C ASN A 165 -15.17 -4.29 14.76
N LEU A 166 -14.13 -3.46 14.85
CA LEU A 166 -12.97 -3.47 13.97
C LEU A 166 -11.67 -3.76 14.73
N GLU A 167 -11.75 -4.36 15.92
CA GLU A 167 -10.59 -4.62 16.79
C GLU A 167 -9.46 -5.37 16.07
N GLU A 168 -9.79 -6.39 15.28
CA GLU A 168 -8.81 -7.16 14.52
C GLU A 168 -8.11 -6.31 13.45
N ASP A 169 -8.87 -5.52 12.70
CA ASP A 169 -8.32 -4.61 11.67
C ASP A 169 -7.39 -3.57 12.31
N PHE A 170 -7.80 -2.97 13.44
CA PHE A 170 -6.94 -2.05 14.19
C PHE A 170 -5.67 -2.73 14.68
N LYS A 171 -5.79 -3.92 15.26
CA LYS A 171 -4.65 -4.70 15.75
C LYS A 171 -3.66 -4.98 14.63
N ASN A 172 -4.13 -5.48 13.49
CA ASN A 172 -3.27 -5.82 12.36
C ASN A 172 -2.63 -4.56 11.75
N GLN A 173 -3.40 -3.49 11.53
CA GLN A 173 -2.88 -2.24 11.00
C GLN A 173 -1.82 -1.61 11.93
N ILE A 174 -2.09 -1.52 13.24
CA ILE A 174 -1.16 -0.94 14.22
C ILE A 174 0.09 -1.80 14.37
N THR A 175 -0.04 -3.13 14.38
CA THR A 175 1.10 -4.05 14.44
C THR A 175 2.03 -3.82 13.28
N LEU A 176 1.48 -3.81 12.06
CA LEU A 176 2.25 -3.57 10.86
C LEU A 176 2.94 -2.20 10.86
N MET A 177 2.24 -1.14 11.28
CA MET A 177 2.82 0.19 11.36
C MET A 177 3.97 0.27 12.37
N LYS A 178 3.91 -0.48 13.48
CA LYS A 178 5.00 -0.57 14.44
C LYS A 178 6.21 -1.30 13.85
N GLU A 179 5.98 -2.40 13.14
CA GLU A 179 7.05 -3.12 12.43
C GLU A 179 7.74 -2.21 11.40
N PHE A 180 6.97 -1.48 10.58
CA PHE A 180 7.54 -0.47 9.67
C PHE A 180 8.31 0.63 10.39
N LEU A 181 7.82 1.09 11.54
CA LEU A 181 8.51 2.10 12.34
C LEU A 181 9.85 1.59 12.87
N GLU A 182 9.92 0.34 13.30
CA GLU A 182 11.17 -0.31 13.71
C GLU A 182 12.16 -0.39 12.55
N HIS A 183 11.69 -0.79 11.36
CA HIS A 183 12.52 -0.82 10.14
C HIS A 183 13.07 0.57 9.77
N LEU A 184 12.23 1.61 9.84
CA LEU A 184 12.67 3.00 9.60
C LEU A 184 13.74 3.44 10.60
N LYS A 185 13.58 3.09 11.88
CA LYS A 185 14.52 3.45 12.96
C LYS A 185 15.86 2.72 12.85
N GLN A 186 15.87 1.52 12.29
CA GLN A 186 17.09 0.73 12.06
C GLN A 186 17.94 1.25 10.90
N GLY A 187 17.49 2.27 10.17
CA GLY A 187 18.26 2.84 9.06
C GLY A 187 18.46 1.85 7.90
N ILE A 188 17.65 0.79 7.83
CA ILE A 188 17.54 -0.07 6.65
C ILE A 188 16.86 0.80 5.59
N SER A 189 17.68 1.63 4.95
CA SER A 189 17.32 2.68 4.02
C SER A 189 16.87 2.08 2.69
N ASP A 190 15.72 1.44 2.74
CA ASP A 190 14.83 1.27 1.61
C ASP A 190 14.05 2.60 1.43
N GLN A 191 14.76 3.74 1.44
CA GLN A 191 14.18 5.07 1.20
C GLN A 191 13.54 5.18 -0.20
N LYS A 192 13.84 4.24 -1.11
CA LYS A 192 13.18 4.12 -2.42
C LYS A 192 11.67 3.89 -2.32
N PHE A 193 11.16 3.39 -1.20
CA PHE A 193 9.73 3.09 -1.03
C PHE A 193 8.90 4.30 -0.57
N PHE A 194 9.52 5.34 -0.02
CA PHE A 194 8.86 6.57 0.43
C PHE A 194 9.22 7.79 -0.42
N GLN A 195 10.03 7.61 -1.46
CA GLN A 195 10.36 8.68 -2.38
C GLN A 195 9.32 8.71 -3.51
N PRO A 196 8.87 9.91 -3.94
CA PRO A 196 8.12 10.03 -5.17
C PRO A 196 8.94 9.38 -6.29
N ALA A 197 8.27 8.68 -7.21
CA ALA A 197 8.92 8.21 -8.42
C ALA A 197 9.69 9.38 -9.01
N SER A 198 11.02 9.27 -9.01
CA SER A 198 11.86 10.26 -9.65
C SER A 198 11.53 10.16 -11.13
N ASN A 199 10.69 11.08 -11.60
CA ASN A 199 10.40 11.28 -13.01
C ASN A 199 11.72 11.59 -13.70
N THR A 200 12.43 10.55 -14.09
CA THR A 200 13.43 10.65 -15.15
C THR A 200 12.60 10.73 -16.43
N VAL A 201 11.99 11.88 -16.67
CA VAL A 201 11.56 12.25 -18.01
C VAL A 201 12.86 12.34 -18.79
N ALA A 202 13.15 11.29 -19.56
CA ALA A 202 14.07 11.40 -20.67
C ALA A 202 13.66 12.67 -21.43
N LYS A 203 14.58 13.64 -21.49
CA LYS A 203 14.46 14.81 -22.37
C LYS A 203 14.27 14.28 -23.79
N THR A 204 13.03 14.15 -24.22
CA THR A 204 12.70 13.84 -25.61
C THR A 204 12.06 15.08 -26.20
N ILE A 205 12.92 15.86 -26.85
CA ILE A 205 12.73 16.63 -28.08
C ILE A 205 11.52 17.59 -28.11
N THR A 206 11.84 18.88 -28.00
CA THR A 206 10.99 20.00 -28.39
C THR A 206 10.48 19.83 -29.83
N PRO A 207 9.16 19.78 -30.09
CA PRO A 207 8.65 20.08 -31.41
C PRO A 207 8.66 21.60 -31.57
N THR A 208 9.61 22.11 -32.35
CA THR A 208 9.55 23.45 -32.93
C THR A 208 8.28 23.56 -33.77
N PHE A 209 7.32 24.36 -33.30
CA PHE A 209 6.25 24.87 -34.14
C PHE A 209 6.83 25.96 -35.04
N THR A 210 7.05 25.65 -36.32
CA THR A 210 7.18 26.67 -37.37
C THR A 210 5.79 27.12 -37.78
N PRO A 211 5.45 28.43 -37.70
CA PRO A 211 4.22 28.94 -38.27
C PRO A 211 4.36 29.00 -39.80
N GLN A 212 3.45 28.35 -40.52
CA GLN A 212 3.29 28.61 -41.96
C GLN A 212 2.50 29.91 -42.15
N GLN A 213 3.02 30.76 -43.03
CA GLN A 213 2.43 32.01 -43.50
C GLN A 213 1.19 31.76 -44.36
#